data_AF-A0A7X9E4C5-F1
#
_entry.id   AF-A0A7X9E4C5-F1
#
_cell.length_a   1.000
_cell.length_b   1.000
_cell.length_c   1.000
_cell.angle_alpha   90.00
_cell.angle_beta   90.00
_cell.angle_gamma   90.00
#
_symmetry.space_group_name_H-M   'P 1'
#
loop_
_entity.id
_entity.type
_entity.pdbx_description
1 polymer ?
#
loop_
_entity_poly.entity_id
_entity_poly.type
_entity_poly.pdbx_seq_one_letter_code
_entity_poly.pdbx_strand_id
1 'polypeptide(L)'
;MTVKDLIQSIIEQEKNFDLLLDALVSKKEAIIADNYNLLEAAIKNEQKILHSIDVEEKKRKELIKEFAEQNSIKVKDFSFDELYNSQKLLFGNDTKKIEKVRNELREKALRIAHLNSQLSVLVEVSRNIIKERMISILGNGKRKLVNKRV
;
A
#
# COMPACT_ATOMS: atom_id res chain seq x y z
N MET A 1 20.04 -21.84 -2.79
CA MET A 1 19.59 -20.43 -2.83
C MET A 1 20.50 -19.59 -1.94
N THR A 2 20.67 -18.31 -2.23
CA THR A 2 21.65 -17.47 -1.52
C THR A 2 21.01 -16.33 -0.75
N VAL A 3 21.70 -15.85 0.28
CA VAL A 3 21.33 -14.63 1.02
C VAL A 3 21.20 -13.41 0.08
N LYS A 4 21.92 -13.40 -1.05
CA LYS A 4 21.82 -12.35 -2.06
C LYS A 4 20.45 -12.29 -2.72
N ASP A 5 19.78 -13.43 -2.90
CA ASP A 5 18.44 -13.50 -3.50
C ASP A 5 17.40 -12.85 -2.58
N LEU A 6 17.51 -13.09 -1.27
CA LEU A 6 16.68 -12.44 -0.25
C LEU A 6 16.93 -10.93 -0.18
N ILE A 7 18.20 -10.50 -0.24
CA ILE A 7 18.55 -9.07 -0.28
C ILE A 7 17.97 -8.41 -1.52
N GLN A 8 18.09 -9.05 -2.68
CA GLN A 8 17.55 -8.53 -3.93
C GLN A 8 16.03 -8.40 -3.88
N SER A 9 15.34 -9.39 -3.31
CA SER A 9 13.89 -9.35 -3.11
C SER A 9 13.43 -8.15 -2.29
N ILE A 10 14.18 -7.80 -1.23
CA ILE A 10 13.87 -6.66 -0.36
C ILE A 10 14.10 -5.33 -1.09
N ILE A 11 15.18 -5.22 -1.85
CA ILE A 11 15.46 -4.04 -2.68
C ILE A 11 14.35 -3.86 -3.72
N GLU A 12 13.86 -4.96 -4.32
CA GLU A 12 12.76 -4.87 -5.28
C GLU A 12 11.45 -4.43 -4.62
N GLN A 13 11.19 -4.89 -3.40
CA GLN A 13 10.06 -4.42 -2.60
C GLN A 13 10.17 -2.92 -2.28
N GLU A 14 11.37 -2.46 -1.99
CA GLU A 14 11.64 -1.04 -1.73
C GLU A 14 11.25 -0.18 -2.94
N LYS A 15 11.65 -0.58 -4.15
CA LYS A 15 11.26 0.10 -5.39
C LYS A 15 9.75 0.07 -5.61
N ASN A 16 9.11 -1.08 -5.34
CA ASN A 16 7.67 -1.19 -5.46
C ASN A 16 6.94 -0.22 -4.51
N PHE A 17 7.48 0.05 -3.32
CA PHE A 17 6.93 1.03 -2.39
C PHE A 17 7.12 2.47 -2.88
N ASP A 18 8.26 2.79 -3.52
CA ASP A 18 8.44 4.10 -4.16
C ASP A 18 7.43 4.32 -5.29
N LEU A 19 7.26 3.32 -6.16
CA LEU A 19 6.27 3.36 -7.23
C LEU A 19 4.85 3.53 -6.68
N LEU A 20 4.53 2.86 -5.58
CA LEU A 20 3.22 2.99 -4.94
C LEU A 20 3.01 4.39 -4.37
N LEU A 21 4.02 4.97 -3.71
CA LEU A 21 3.94 6.35 -3.24
C LEU A 21 3.65 7.33 -4.38
N ASP A 22 4.38 7.22 -5.50
CA ASP A 22 4.19 8.06 -6.67
C ASP A 22 2.79 7.90 -7.27
N ALA A 23 2.29 6.66 -7.34
CA ALA A 23 0.94 6.37 -7.80
C ALA A 23 -0.14 6.99 -6.89
N LEU A 24 0.05 6.94 -5.57
CA LEU A 24 -0.87 7.54 -4.59
C LEU A 24 -0.86 9.08 -4.65
N VAL A 25 0.31 9.69 -4.86
CA VAL A 25 0.43 11.13 -5.09
C VAL A 25 -0.30 11.52 -6.38
N SER A 26 -0.04 10.82 -7.48
CA SER A 26 -0.71 11.06 -8.76
C SER A 26 -2.24 10.93 -8.65
N LYS A 27 -2.71 9.93 -7.88
CA LYS A 27 -4.14 9.74 -7.60
C LYS A 27 -4.72 10.91 -6.82
N LYS A 28 -3.99 11.40 -5.81
CA LYS A 28 -4.40 12.56 -5.01
C LYS A 28 -4.51 13.82 -5.87
N GLU A 29 -3.52 14.07 -6.72
CA GLU A 29 -3.52 15.21 -7.64
C GLU A 29 -4.68 15.14 -8.63
N ALA A 30 -4.96 13.96 -9.17
CA ALA A 30 -6.08 13.76 -10.08
C ALA A 30 -7.46 14.03 -9.42
N ILE A 31 -7.64 13.65 -8.15
CA ILE A 31 -8.86 13.95 -7.40
C ILE A 31 -8.99 15.46 -7.17
N ILE A 32 -7.90 16.13 -6.77
CA ILE A 32 -7.90 17.58 -6.51
C ILE A 32 -8.18 18.37 -7.80
N ALA A 33 -7.63 17.92 -8.93
CA ALA A 33 -7.81 18.55 -10.24
C ALA A 33 -9.16 18.24 -10.90
N ASP A 34 -10.02 17.42 -10.28
CA ASP A 34 -11.28 16.91 -10.85
C ASP A 34 -11.10 16.29 -12.25
N ASN A 35 -9.96 15.61 -12.46
CA ASN A 35 -9.60 15.05 -13.76
C ASN A 35 -9.84 13.54 -13.77
N TYR A 36 -11.01 13.15 -14.29
CA TYR A 36 -11.42 11.75 -14.36
C TYR A 36 -10.43 10.85 -15.13
N ASN A 37 -9.90 11.33 -16.25
CA ASN A 37 -8.97 10.53 -17.08
C ASN A 37 -7.65 10.27 -16.35
N LEU A 38 -7.11 11.29 -15.66
CA LEU A 38 -5.92 11.12 -14.83
C LEU A 38 -6.19 10.20 -13.64
N LEU A 39 -7.38 10.30 -13.04
CA LEU A 39 -7.76 9.45 -11.92
C LEU A 39 -7.86 7.98 -12.33
N GLU A 40 -8.49 7.70 -13.47
CA GLU A 40 -8.60 6.35 -14.01
C GLU A 40 -7.22 5.76 -14.35
N ALA A 41 -6.34 6.57 -14.96
CA ALA A 41 -4.96 6.16 -15.25
C ALA A 41 -4.17 5.87 -13.97
N ALA A 42 -4.29 6.73 -12.95
CA ALA A 42 -3.63 6.55 -11.65
C ALA A 42 -4.11 5.27 -10.93
N ILE A 43 -5.41 4.99 -10.95
CA ILE A 43 -5.99 3.75 -10.38
C ILE A 43 -5.44 2.51 -11.09
N LYS A 44 -5.39 2.52 -12.44
CA LYS A 44 -4.85 1.39 -13.21
C LYS A 44 -3.36 1.16 -12.90
N ASN A 45 -2.59 2.23 -12.73
CA ASN A 45 -1.18 2.14 -12.37
C ASN A 45 -1.00 1.56 -10.95
N GLU A 46 -1.74 2.10 -9.98
CA GLU A 46 -1.76 1.61 -8.60
C GLU A 46 -2.07 0.10 -8.55
N GLN A 47 -3.08 -0.38 -9.27
CA GLN A 47 -3.43 -1.80 -9.32
C GLN A 47 -2.29 -2.69 -9.85
N LYS A 48 -1.56 -2.24 -10.88
CA LYS A 48 -0.40 -2.96 -11.41
C LYS A 48 0.74 -3.05 -10.39
N ILE A 49 0.97 -1.95 -9.67
CA ILE A 49 2.01 -1.90 -8.64
C ILE A 49 1.64 -2.78 -7.45
N LEU A 50 0.39 -2.74 -6.98
CA LEU A 50 -0.10 -3.61 -5.91
C LEU A 50 0.03 -5.09 -6.29
N HIS A 51 -0.29 -5.45 -7.52
CA HIS A 51 -0.07 -6.81 -8.00
C HIS A 51 1.42 -7.20 -7.97
N SER A 52 2.31 -6.29 -8.35
CA SER A 52 3.76 -6.52 -8.31
C SER A 52 4.29 -6.68 -6.88
N ILE A 53 3.75 -5.90 -5.93
CA ILE A 53 4.01 -6.07 -4.49
C ILE A 53 3.58 -7.45 -4.01
N ASP A 54 2.37 -7.90 -4.36
CA ASP A 54 1.86 -9.20 -3.95
C ASP A 54 2.70 -10.36 -4.53
N VAL A 55 3.12 -10.25 -5.79
CA VAL A 55 3.99 -11.24 -6.43
C VAL A 55 5.35 -11.30 -5.74
N GLU A 56 5.98 -10.15 -5.49
CA GLU A 56 7.29 -10.11 -4.83
C GLU A 56 7.21 -10.59 -3.37
N GLU A 57 6.11 -10.32 -2.66
CA GLU A 57 5.91 -10.85 -1.31
C GLU A 57 5.75 -12.37 -1.29
N LYS A 58 5.01 -12.94 -2.24
CA LYS A 58 4.90 -14.41 -2.38
C LYS A 58 6.25 -15.04 -2.67
N LYS A 59 6.97 -14.50 -3.65
CA LYS A 59 8.33 -14.93 -3.98
C LYS A 59 9.26 -14.83 -2.78
N ARG A 60 9.22 -13.72 -2.03
CA ARG A 60 10.02 -13.55 -0.80
C ARG A 60 9.72 -14.62 0.23
N LYS A 61 8.45 -14.97 0.47
CA LYS A 61 8.06 -16.03 1.40
C LYS A 61 8.58 -17.39 0.96
N GLU A 62 8.52 -17.70 -0.34
CA GLU A 62 9.10 -18.92 -0.91
C GLU A 62 10.62 -18.95 -0.71
N LEU A 63 11.32 -17.85 -1.00
CA LEU A 63 12.76 -17.71 -0.76
C LEU A 63 13.10 -17.82 0.74
N ILE A 64 12.25 -17.36 1.66
CA ILE A 64 12.51 -17.51 3.09
C ILE A 64 12.31 -18.97 3.51
N LYS A 65 11.27 -19.62 2.99
CA LYS A 65 10.97 -21.02 3.29
C LYS A 65 12.09 -21.96 2.82
N GLU A 66 12.50 -21.86 1.56
CA GLU A 66 13.59 -22.69 1.03
C GLU A 66 14.91 -22.44 1.79
N PHE A 67 15.14 -21.21 2.28
CA PHE A 67 16.38 -20.84 2.97
C PHE A 67 16.37 -21.43 4.37
N ALA A 68 15.22 -21.34 5.04
CA ALA A 68 15.00 -21.92 6.35
C ALA A 68 15.14 -23.45 6.31
N GLU A 69 14.60 -24.11 5.29
CA GLU A 69 14.74 -25.56 5.09
C GLU A 69 16.21 -25.96 4.86
N GLN A 70 16.93 -25.25 3.98
CA GLN A 70 18.35 -25.53 3.69
C GLN A 70 19.27 -25.35 4.91
N ASN A 71 18.92 -24.43 5.81
CA ASN A 71 19.74 -24.10 6.98
C ASN A 71 19.16 -24.63 8.30
N SER A 72 18.13 -25.48 8.25
CA SER A 72 17.45 -26.03 9.43
C SER A 72 16.95 -24.97 10.44
N ILE A 73 16.51 -23.81 9.93
CA ILE A 73 15.98 -22.70 10.74
C ILE A 73 14.48 -22.91 10.93
N LYS A 74 13.99 -22.76 12.16
CA LYS A 74 12.55 -22.73 12.43
C LYS A 74 12.04 -21.30 12.29
N VAL A 75 11.23 -21.06 11.25
CA VAL A 75 10.53 -19.80 10.99
C VAL A 75 9.04 -20.14 10.90
N LYS A 76 8.18 -19.41 11.62
CA LYS A 76 6.73 -19.69 11.67
C LYS A 76 5.96 -18.98 10.57
N ASP A 77 6.21 -17.69 10.40
CA ASP A 77 5.41 -16.83 9.53
C ASP A 77 6.07 -16.64 8.15
N PHE A 78 7.25 -17.23 7.95
CA PHE A 78 8.11 -17.03 6.78
C PHE A 78 8.28 -15.55 6.44
N SER A 79 8.29 -14.70 7.47
CA SER A 79 8.46 -13.26 7.31
C SER A 79 9.94 -12.91 7.33
N PHE A 80 10.31 -11.87 6.58
CA PHE A 80 11.71 -11.45 6.56
C PHE A 80 12.17 -10.92 7.92
N ASP A 81 11.28 -10.25 8.65
CA ASP A 81 11.56 -9.74 9.99
C ASP A 81 11.86 -10.88 10.99
N GLU A 82 11.12 -11.99 10.93
CA GLU A 82 11.38 -13.17 11.76
C GLU A 82 12.72 -13.82 11.40
N LEU A 83 12.99 -14.01 10.11
CA LEU A 83 14.26 -14.58 9.64
C LEU A 83 15.46 -13.70 10.06
N TYR A 84 15.37 -12.39 9.86
CA TYR A 84 16.43 -11.45 10.19
C TYR A 84 16.71 -11.40 11.70
N ASN A 85 15.67 -11.36 12.52
CA ASN A 85 15.83 -11.27 13.97
C ASN A 85 16.36 -12.57 14.58
N SER A 86 15.97 -13.73 14.03
CA SER A 86 16.41 -15.04 14.53
C SER A 86 17.82 -15.41 14.08
N GLN A 87 18.28 -14.92 12.92
CA GLN A 87 19.52 -15.36 12.29
C GLN A 87 20.34 -14.21 11.71
N LYS A 88 20.48 -13.11 12.46
CA LYS A 88 21.21 -11.90 12.05
C LYS A 88 22.64 -12.18 11.57
N LEU A 89 23.32 -13.16 12.17
CA LEU A 89 24.69 -13.54 11.82
C LEU A 89 24.83 -14.12 10.39
N LEU A 90 23.78 -14.72 9.84
CA LEU A 90 23.80 -15.29 8.48
C LEU A 90 23.92 -14.22 7.39
N PHE A 91 23.56 -12.98 7.70
CA PHE A 91 23.66 -11.86 6.77
C PHE A 91 25.05 -11.18 6.78
N GLY A 92 25.93 -11.55 7.71
CA GLY A 92 27.33 -11.13 7.75
C GLY A 92 27.51 -9.63 7.50
N ASN A 93 28.28 -9.28 6.45
CA ASN A 93 28.59 -7.90 6.09
C ASN A 93 27.39 -7.12 5.52
N ASP A 94 26.36 -7.80 4.99
CA ASP A 94 25.17 -7.17 4.40
C ASP A 94 24.16 -6.70 5.45
N THR A 95 24.35 -7.09 6.71
CA THR A 95 23.47 -6.75 7.84
C THR A 95 23.13 -5.27 7.92
N LYS A 96 24.13 -4.37 7.79
CA LYS A 96 23.92 -2.92 7.83
C LYS A 96 23.07 -2.43 6.65
N LYS A 97 23.29 -2.99 5.46
CA LYS A 97 22.53 -2.64 4.25
C LYS A 97 21.07 -3.07 4.39
N ILE A 98 20.84 -4.28 4.88
CA ILE A 98 19.49 -4.80 5.14
C ILE A 98 18.77 -3.97 6.20
N GLU A 99 19.45 -3.61 7.28
CA GLU A 99 18.88 -2.78 8.33
C GLU A 99 18.46 -1.40 7.82
N LYS A 100 19.28 -0.79 6.95
CA LYS A 100 18.93 0.45 6.25
C LYS A 100 17.66 0.29 5.41
N VAL A 101 17.62 -0.70 4.51
CA VAL A 101 16.46 -0.89 3.61
C VAL A 101 15.19 -1.24 4.40
N ARG A 102 15.30 -1.99 5.51
CA ARG A 102 14.15 -2.26 6.40
C ARG A 102 13.59 -0.99 7.03
N ASN A 103 14.47 -0.08 7.47
CA ASN A 103 14.03 1.20 8.03
C ASN A 103 13.37 2.06 6.94
N GLU A 104 13.93 2.11 5.75
CA GLU A 104 13.35 2.81 4.60
C GLU A 104 11.98 2.23 4.23
N LEU A 105 11.82 0.91 4.19
CA LEU A 105 10.54 0.25 3.95
C LEU A 105 9.49 0.58 5.02
N ARG A 106 9.88 0.64 6.31
CA ARG A 106 8.97 1.02 7.40
C ARG A 106 8.52 2.47 7.25
N GLU A 107 9.44 3.39 6.96
CA GLU A 107 9.09 4.79 6.72
C GLU A 107 8.15 4.94 5.52
N LYS A 108 8.43 4.25 4.42
CA LYS A 108 7.57 4.24 3.22
C LYS A 108 6.19 3.68 3.52
N ALA A 109 6.09 2.59 4.28
CA ALA A 109 4.80 2.02 4.70
C ALA A 109 3.97 3.01 5.52
N LEU A 110 4.59 3.74 6.45
CA LEU A 110 3.91 4.80 7.21
C LEU A 110 3.41 5.94 6.32
N ARG A 111 4.22 6.37 5.34
CA ARG A 111 3.84 7.39 4.36
C ARG A 111 2.69 6.93 3.46
N ILE A 112 2.73 5.68 2.98
CA ILE A 112 1.66 5.05 2.21
C ILE A 112 0.36 5.06 3.02
N ALA A 113 0.40 4.62 4.28
CA ALA A 113 -0.76 4.61 5.17
C ALA A 113 -1.33 6.02 5.37
N HIS A 114 -0.46 7.01 5.56
CA HIS A 114 -0.86 8.41 5.70
C HIS A 114 -1.53 8.96 4.43
N LEU A 115 -0.94 8.74 3.25
CA LEU A 115 -1.51 9.16 1.97
C LEU A 115 -2.86 8.48 1.69
N ASN A 116 -2.98 7.19 1.99
CA ASN A 116 -4.24 6.47 1.85
C ASN A 116 -5.34 7.00 2.77
N SER A 117 -5.00 7.41 4.00
CA SER A 117 -5.93 8.09 4.90
C SER A 117 -6.40 9.42 4.30
N GLN A 118 -5.48 10.24 3.77
CA GLN A 118 -5.82 11.50 3.11
C GLN A 118 -6.74 11.29 1.90
N LEU A 119 -6.42 10.30 1.05
CA LEU A 119 -7.24 9.94 -0.11
C LEU A 119 -8.64 9.49 0.29
N SER A 120 -8.78 8.73 1.38
CA SER A 120 -10.08 8.29 1.89
C SER A 120 -10.96 9.48 2.28
N VAL A 121 -10.37 10.46 2.97
CA VAL A 121 -11.06 11.72 3.32
C VAL A 121 -11.47 12.49 2.07
N LEU A 122 -10.58 12.63 1.08
CA LEU A 122 -10.90 13.32 -0.17
C LEU A 122 -12.06 12.66 -0.92
N VAL A 123 -12.05 11.33 -1.03
CA VAL A 123 -13.14 10.58 -1.66
C VAL A 123 -14.47 10.79 -0.92
N GLU A 124 -14.46 10.80 0.42
CA GLU A 124 -15.66 11.07 1.22
C GLU A 124 -16.21 12.48 0.98
N VAL A 125 -15.34 13.49 0.96
CA VAL A 125 -15.71 14.87 0.64
C VAL A 125 -16.31 14.97 -0.76
N SER A 126 -15.67 14.37 -1.77
CA SER A 126 -16.20 14.34 -3.14
C SER A 126 -17.59 13.70 -3.21
N ARG A 127 -17.81 12.59 -2.50
CA ARG A 127 -19.13 11.93 -2.43
C ARG A 127 -20.20 12.83 -1.80
N ASN A 128 -19.86 13.54 -0.74
CA ASN A 128 -20.78 14.47 -0.07
C ASN A 128 -21.17 15.63 -1.01
N ILE A 129 -20.21 16.23 -1.71
CA ILE A 129 -20.47 17.30 -2.69
C ILE A 129 -21.38 16.79 -3.81
N ILE A 130 -21.12 15.60 -4.36
CA ILE A 130 -21.98 15.00 -5.39
C ILE A 130 -23.40 14.82 -4.87
N LYS A 131 -23.55 14.27 -3.65
CA LYS A 131 -24.86 14.06 -3.02
C LYS A 131 -25.62 15.36 -2.81
N GLU A 132 -24.97 16.41 -2.31
CA GLU A 132 -25.57 17.73 -2.13
C GLU A 132 -26.02 18.35 -3.46
N ARG A 133 -25.16 18.28 -4.49
CA ARG A 133 -25.51 18.74 -5.85
C ARG A 133 -26.70 17.97 -6.42
N MET A 134 -26.75 16.65 -6.24
CA MET A 134 -27.89 15.84 -6.66
C MET A 134 -29.18 16.26 -5.93
N ILE A 135 -29.14 16.49 -4.62
CA ILE A 135 -30.29 16.97 -3.84
C ILE A 135 -30.75 18.34 -4.34
N SER A 136 -29.80 19.25 -4.65
CA SER A 136 -30.10 20.57 -5.18
C SER A 136 -30.78 20.51 -6.55
N ILE A 137 -30.29 19.66 -7.46
CA ILE A 137 -30.84 19.49 -8.82
C ILE A 137 -32.21 18.80 -8.80
N LEU A 138 -32.35 17.72 -8.02
CA LEU A 138 -33.59 16.93 -7.96
C LEU A 138 -34.67 17.61 -7.10
N GLY A 139 -34.31 18.67 -6.37
CA GLY A 139 -35.15 19.35 -5.41
C GLY A 139 -35.45 18.51 -4.17
N ASN A 140 -35.79 19.16 -3.06
CA ASN A 140 -36.36 18.50 -1.89
C ASN A 140 -37.74 17.94 -2.27
N GLY A 141 -37.79 16.75 -2.86
CA GLY A 141 -39.01 15.99 -3.05
C GLY A 141 -39.68 15.76 -1.69
N LYS A 142 -40.64 16.63 -1.34
CA LYS A 142 -41.68 16.45 -0.32
C LYS A 142 -41.22 15.72 0.95
N ARG A 143 -40.42 16.36 1.82
CA ARG A 143 -40.59 16.10 3.26
C ARG A 143 -41.94 16.68 3.66
N LYS A 144 -43.00 15.87 3.52
CA LYS A 144 -44.33 16.18 4.08
C LYS A 144 -44.11 16.49 5.56
N LEU A 145 -44.28 17.75 5.94
CA LEU A 145 -44.73 18.12 7.26
C LEU A 145 -46.10 17.43 7.42
N VAL A 146 -46.10 16.21 7.95
CA VAL A 146 -47.32 15.58 8.43
C VAL A 146 -47.78 16.46 9.57
N ASN A 147 -48.75 17.32 9.26
CA ASN A 147 -49.54 18.05 10.24
C ASN A 147 -50.02 17.04 11.29
N LYS A 148 -49.43 17.08 12.50
CA LYS A 148 -50.12 16.65 13.71
C LYS A 148 -51.26 17.64 13.94
N ARG A 149 -52.45 17.35 13.38
CA ARG A 149 -53.73 17.82 13.93
C ARG A 149 -54.21 16.67 14.83
N VAL A 150 -54.17 16.83 16.15
CA VAL A 150 -55.30 17.28 16.99
C VAL A 150 -56.58 16.54 16.62
#